data_AF-A0A1H8U3X1-F1
#
_entry.id   AF-A0A1H8U3X1-F1
#
_cell.length_a   1.000
_cell.length_b   1.000
_cell.length_c   1.000
_cell.angle_alpha   90.00
_cell.angle_beta   90.00
_cell.angle_gamma   90.00
#
_symmetry.space_group_name_H-M   'P 1'
#
loop_
_entity.id
_entity.type
_entity.pdbx_description
1 polymer ?
#
loop_
_entity_poly.entity_id
_entity_poly.type
_entity_poly.pdbx_seq_one_letter_code
_entity_poly.pdbx_strand_id
1 'polypeptide(L)' 'MKSLKEFVKALLWGPDGNPSLTSTMALVAFLSFLLVTAYLVLTDKSWAHYEVFAGVTCGGGLLTQVGGKYINNKSNF' A
#
# COMPACT_ATOMS: atom_id res chain seq x y z
N MET A 1 -15.80 16.43 -4.44
CA MET A 1 -14.63 15.62 -4.84
C MET A 1 -13.58 15.74 -3.74
N LYS A 2 -13.35 14.71 -2.92
CA LYS A 2 -12.35 14.78 -1.84
C LYS A 2 -10.96 14.83 -2.48
N SER A 3 -10.13 15.78 -2.05
CA SER A 3 -8.78 16.00 -2.58
C SER A 3 -7.90 14.76 -2.39
N LEU A 4 -6.96 14.49 -3.30
CA LEU A 4 -5.97 13.42 -3.20
C LEU A 4 -5.27 13.39 -1.83
N LYS A 5 -5.05 14.57 -1.23
CA LYS A 5 -4.48 14.71 0.12
C LYS A 5 -5.35 14.08 1.21
N GLU A 6 -6.67 14.24 1.13
CA GLU A 6 -7.62 13.66 2.07
C GLU A 6 -7.69 12.13 1.94
N PHE A 7 -7.54 11.61 0.72
CA PHE A 7 -7.46 10.18 0.48
C PHE A 7 -6.18 9.56 1.07
N VAL A 8 -5.02 10.21 0.87
CA VAL A 8 -3.74 9.78 1.46
C VAL A 8 -3.78 9.86 2.98
N LYS A 9 -4.39 10.92 3.55
CA LYS A 9 -4.57 11.05 4.99
C LYS A 9 -5.51 9.97 5.53
N ALA A 10 -6.63 9.70 4.87
CA ALA A 10 -7.52 8.61 5.20
C ALA A 10 -6.89 7.23 4.98
N LEU A 11 -5.81 7.11 4.18
CA LEU A 11 -5.07 5.86 4.01
C LEU A 11 -4.25 5.53 5.26
N LEU A 12 -3.63 6.52 5.90
CA LEU A 12 -2.72 6.35 7.05
C LEU A 12 -3.42 6.49 8.41
N TRP A 13 -4.43 7.35 8.48
CA TRP A 13 -5.21 7.60 9.69
C TRP A 13 -6.57 6.90 9.61
N GLY A 14 -6.97 6.28 10.71
CA GLY A 14 -8.31 5.72 10.86
C GLY A 14 -9.38 6.83 11.00
N PRO A 15 -10.68 6.47 10.96
CA PRO A 15 -11.79 7.40 11.15
C PRO A 15 -11.69 8.17 12.49
N ASP A 16 -11.04 7.54 13.48
CA ASP A 16 -10.91 8.03 14.86
C ASP A 16 -9.74 9.01 15.05
N GLY A 17 -9.05 9.39 13.96
CA GLY A 17 -7.90 10.30 14.00
C GLY A 17 -6.59 9.66 14.50
N ASN A 18 -6.61 8.39 14.89
CA ASN A 18 -5.42 7.64 15.30
C ASN A 18 -4.72 6.97 14.09
N PRO A 19 -3.38 6.91 14.09
CA PRO A 19 -2.65 6.18 13.07
C PRO A 19 -2.99 4.69 13.15
N SER A 20 -3.42 4.10 12.04
CA SER A 20 -3.73 2.66 12.00
C SER A 20 -2.44 1.87 11.83
N LEU A 21 -2.13 1.00 12.79
CA LEU A 21 -0.93 0.16 12.74
C LEU A 21 -0.86 -0.65 11.44
N THR A 22 -2.00 -1.16 10.97
CA THR A 22 -2.13 -1.92 9.72
C THR A 22 -1.81 -1.06 8.49
N SER A 23 -2.19 0.22 8.50
CA SER A 23 -1.88 1.14 7.40
C SER A 23 -0.41 1.58 7.41
N THR A 24 0.19 1.78 8.59
CA THR A 24 1.63 2.00 8.72
C THR A 24 2.42 0.78 8.23
N MET A 25 2.01 -0.43 8.60
CA MET A 25 2.66 -1.66 8.14
C MET A 25 2.54 -1.85 6.62
N ALA A 26 1.39 -1.51 6.01
CA ALA A 26 1.26 -1.57 4.56
C ALA A 26 2.07 -0.49 3.83
N LEU A 27 2.21 0.70 4.41
CA LEU A 27 3.11 1.73 3.87
C LEU A 27 4.56 1.24 3.91
N VAL A 28 5.00 0.69 5.04
CA VAL A 28 6.36 0.12 5.18
C VAL A 28 6.58 -1.01 4.19
N ALA A 29 5.61 -1.92 4.02
CA ALA A 29 5.68 -2.97 3.03
C ALA A 29 5.80 -2.39 1.60
N PHE A 30 5.01 -1.35 1.27
CA PHE A 30 5.10 -0.67 -0.03
C PHE A 30 6.47 -0.05 -0.29
N LEU A 31 7.01 0.67 0.70
CA LEU A 31 8.32 1.30 0.59
C LEU A 31 9.42 0.24 0.41
N SER A 32 9.35 -0.86 1.16
CA SER A 32 10.24 -2.02 0.96
C SER A 32 10.11 -2.60 -0.44
N PHE A 33 8.88 -2.69 -0.98
CA PHE A 33 8.66 -3.13 -2.36
C PHE A 33 9.32 -2.19 -3.39
N LEU A 34 9.13 -0.88 -3.26
CA LEU A 34 9.74 0.10 -4.15
C LEU A 34 11.27 0.07 -4.08
N LEU A 35 11.84 -0.03 -2.88
CA LEU A 35 13.28 -0.09 -2.68
C LEU A 35 13.90 -1.36 -3.27
N VAL A 36 13.31 -2.53 -3.00
CA VAL A 36 13.80 -3.81 -3.55
C VAL A 36 13.66 -3.84 -5.07
N THR A 37 12.54 -3.34 -5.60
CA THR A 37 12.33 -3.24 -7.06
C THR A 37 13.36 -2.32 -7.69
N ALA A 38 13.55 -1.12 -7.14
CA ALA A 38 14.55 -0.16 -7.64
C ALA A 38 15.96 -0.74 -7.57
N TYR A 39 16.31 -1.42 -6.48
CA TYR A 39 17.61 -2.08 -6.33
C TYR A 39 17.84 -3.16 -7.41
N LEU A 40 16.85 -4.02 -7.65
CA LEU A 40 16.95 -5.09 -8.65
C LEU A 40 17.10 -4.51 -10.07
N VAL A 41 16.31 -3.48 -10.39
CA VAL A 41 16.39 -2.78 -11.68
C VAL A 41 17.74 -2.09 -11.88
N LEU A 42 18.24 -1.38 -10.86
CA LEU A 42 19.51 -0.65 -10.96
C LEU A 42 20.75 -1.57 -10.99
N THR A 43 20.65 -2.77 -10.43
CA THR A 43 21.75 -3.74 -10.39
C THR A 43 21.66 -4.80 -11.48
N ASP A 44 20.64 -4.74 -12.33
CA ASP A 44 20.33 -5.72 -13.37
C ASP A 44 20.29 -7.17 -12.84
N LYS A 45 19.86 -7.33 -11.58
CA LYS A 45 19.79 -8.62 -10.90
C LYS A 45 18.37 -9.16 -10.93
N SER A 46 18.23 -10.41 -11.34
CA SER A 46 17.00 -11.18 -11.14
C SER A 46 17.00 -11.82 -9.75
N TRP A 47 15.93 -11.62 -8.97
CA TRP A 47 15.71 -12.33 -7.72
C TRP A 47 14.61 -13.38 -7.88
N ALA A 48 14.95 -14.65 -7.64
CA ALA A 48 14.06 -15.79 -7.88
C ALA A 48 12.73 -15.75 -7.11
N HIS A 49 12.67 -15.01 -6.00
CA HIS A 49 11.45 -14.88 -5.19
C HIS A 49 10.77 -13.51 -5.33
N TYR A 50 11.21 -12.70 -6.30
CA TYR A 50 10.67 -11.35 -6.51
C TYR A 50 9.17 -11.37 -6.80
N GLU A 51 8.70 -12.30 -7.63
CA GLU A 51 7.28 -12.42 -7.96
C GLU A 51 6.41 -12.71 -6.73
N VAL A 52 6.88 -13.60 -5.85
CA VAL A 52 6.19 -13.92 -4.59
C VAL A 52 6.19 -12.70 -3.66
N PHE A 53 7.33 -12.02 -3.52
CA PHE A 53 7.46 -10.82 -2.72
C PHE A 53 6.57 -9.68 -3.23
N ALA A 54 6.53 -9.44 -4.54
CA ALA A 54 5.68 -8.46 -5.18
C ALA A 54 4.19 -8.82 -5.02
N GLY A 55 3.83 -10.08 -5.23
CA GLY A 55 2.48 -10.59 -5.08
C GLY A 55 1.94 -10.45 -3.65
N VAL A 56 2.73 -10.81 -2.64
CA VAL A 56 2.33 -10.69 -1.23
C VAL A 56 2.22 -9.22 -0.81
N THR A 57 3.18 -8.39 -1.22
CA THR A 57 3.24 -6.99 -0.80
C THR A 57 2.18 -6.12 -1.48
N CYS A 58 2.05 -6.22 -2.81
CA CYS A 58 1.05 -5.46 -3.57
C CYS A 58 -0.33 -6.11 -3.51
N GLY A 59 -0.42 -7.42 -3.73
CA GLY A 59 -1.69 -8.16 -3.78
C GLY A 59 -2.33 -8.38 -2.41
N GLY A 60 -1.56 -8.76 -1.40
CA GLY A 60 -2.10 -9.07 -0.06
C GLY A 60 -2.37 -7.84 0.81
N GLY A 61 -1.45 -6.87 0.84
CA GLY A 61 -1.51 -5.72 1.74
C GLY A 61 -2.15 -4.47 1.15
N LEU A 62 -1.51 -3.91 0.12
CA LEU A 62 -1.87 -2.58 -0.40
C LEU A 62 -3.16 -2.59 -1.20
N LEU A 63 -3.31 -3.50 -2.16
CA LEU A 63 -4.52 -3.56 -2.98
C LEU A 63 -5.76 -3.89 -2.13
N THR A 64 -5.61 -4.73 -1.11
CA THR A 64 -6.70 -5.03 -0.16
C THR A 64 -7.08 -3.80 0.67
N GLN A 65 -6.12 -3.01 1.18
CA GLN A 65 -6.42 -1.80 1.94
C GLN A 65 -6.99 -0.67 1.09
N VAL A 66 -6.42 -0.45 -0.10
CA VAL A 66 -6.91 0.55 -1.06
C VAL A 66 -8.28 0.15 -1.59
N GLY A 67 -8.47 -1.10 -1.97
CA GLY A 67 -9.74 -1.66 -2.42
C GLY A 67 -10.81 -1.59 -1.34
N GLY A 68 -10.47 -1.98 -0.10
CA GLY A 68 -11.35 -1.86 1.06
C GLY A 68 -11.78 -0.41 1.30
N LYS A 69 -10.86 0.56 1.29
CA LYS A 69 -11.19 1.98 1.46
C LYS A 69 -11.95 2.55 0.26
N TYR A 70 -11.65 2.13 -0.97
CA TYR A 70 -12.40 2.53 -2.17
C TYR A 70 -13.84 2.03 -2.13
N ILE A 71 -14.06 0.76 -1.81
CA ILE A 71 -15.40 0.17 -1.65
C ILE A 71 -16.16 0.87 -0.51
N ASN A 72 -15.51 1.10 0.63
CA ASN A 72 -16.15 1.73 1.79
C ASN A 72 -16.51 3.21 1.54
N ASN A 73 -15.76 3.91 0.68
CA ASN A 73 -16.10 5.26 0.23
C ASN A 73 -17.21 5.25 -0.85
N LYS A 74 -17.39 4.14 -1.59
CA LYS A 74 -18.46 3.95 -2.59
C LYS A 74 -19.80 3.56 -1.96
N SER A 75 -19.79 2.89 -0.81
CA SER A 75 -21.01 2.53 -0.06
C SER A 75 -21.58 3.69 0.78
N ASN A 76 -20.89 4.83 0.85
CA ASN A 76 -21.38 6.07 1.47
C ASN A 76 -21.87 7.08 0.41
N PHE A 77 -22.38 6.58 -0.73
CA PHE A 77 -23.02 7.36 -1.79
C PHE A 77 -24.46 6.92 -1.99
#